data_AF-A0A536AQ72-F1
#
_entry.id   AF-A0A536AQ72-F1
#
_cell.length_a   1.000
_cell.length_b   1.000
_cell.length_c   1.000
_cell.angle_alpha   90.00
_cell.angle_beta   90.00
_cell.angle_gamma   90.00
#
_symmetry.space_group_name_H-M   'P 1'
#
loop_
_entity.id
_entity.type
_entity.pdbx_description
1 polymer ?
#
loop_
_entity_poly.entity_id
_entity_poly.type
_entity_poly.pdbx_seq_one_letter_code
_entity_poly.pdbx_strand_id
1 'polypeptide(L)' 'ATQTVLVDNNVTIGQRAPVMPGDSVMVHGEYVWNDQGGLIHFTHHDPAPAHEGGWIDFKGVRYQ' A
#
# COMPACT_ATOMS: atom_id res chain seq x y z
N ALA A 1 15.70 -18.12 1.90
CA ALA A 1 15.80 -16.68 2.21
C ALA A 1 14.39 -16.11 2.26
N THR A 2 14.06 -15.31 3.27
CA THR A 2 12.77 -14.62 3.35
C THR A 2 12.93 -13.26 2.71
N GLN A 3 12.15 -12.97 1.66
CA GLN A 3 12.08 -11.65 1.05
C GLN A 3 10.83 -10.94 1.57
N THR A 4 10.99 -9.69 1.99
CA THR A 4 9.88 -8.81 2.36
C THR A 4 9.87 -7.61 1.43
N VAL A 5 8.71 -6.96 1.31
CA VAL A 5 8.54 -5.67 0.64
C VAL A 5 7.86 -4.72 1.60
N LEU A 6 8.29 -3.46 1.62
CA LEU A 6 7.63 -2.40 2.37
C LEU A 6 6.37 -1.97 1.60
N VAL A 7 5.23 -1.87 2.29
CA VAL A 7 4.01 -1.27 1.74
C VAL A 7 3.78 0.04 2.47
N ASP A 8 3.86 1.15 1.74
CA ASP A 8 3.67 2.49 2.30
C ASP A 8 2.22 2.97 2.08
N ASN A 9 1.57 3.35 3.17
CA ASN A 9 0.18 3.84 3.19
C ASN A 9 0.13 5.18 3.94
N ASN A 10 0.04 6.27 3.17
CA ASN A 10 0.03 7.60 3.72
C ASN A 10 -1.35 7.95 4.31
N VAL A 11 -1.45 7.90 5.64
CA VAL A 11 -2.70 8.11 6.39
C VAL A 11 -3.14 9.58 6.48
N THR A 12 -2.36 10.54 5.97
CA THR A 12 -2.83 11.94 5.89
C THR A 12 -3.78 12.18 4.73
N ILE A 13 -3.69 11.35 3.69
CA ILE A 13 -4.48 11.45 2.46
C ILE A 13 -5.31 10.20 2.17
N GLY A 14 -5.05 9.10 2.89
CA GLY A 14 -5.86 7.87 2.85
C GLY A 14 -6.25 7.35 4.24
N GLN A 15 -6.81 6.15 4.28
CA GLN A 15 -7.24 5.49 5.52
C GLN A 15 -6.25 4.43 6.01
N ARG A 16 -5.98 4.38 7.32
CA ARG A 16 -5.19 3.31 7.94
C ARG A 16 -5.94 1.98 7.88
N ALA A 17 -5.39 1.00 7.17
CA ALA A 17 -5.85 -0.38 7.25
C ALA A 17 -5.50 -0.99 8.64
N PRO A 18 -6.46 -1.60 9.36
CA PRO A 18 -6.26 -2.15 10.71
C PRO A 18 -5.66 -3.57 10.67
N VAL A 19 -4.53 -3.72 9.99
CA VAL A 19 -3.86 -5.01 9.75
C VAL A 19 -2.91 -5.36 10.89
N MET A 20 -2.79 -6.65 11.19
CA MET A 20 -1.93 -7.21 12.24
C MET A 20 -1.01 -8.31 11.68
N PRO A 21 0.10 -8.64 12.36
CA PRO A 21 0.94 -9.77 11.95
C PRO A 21 0.14 -11.08 11.83
N GLY A 22 0.26 -11.74 10.68
CA GLY A 22 -0.48 -12.97 10.36
C GLY A 22 -1.75 -12.75 9.55
N ASP A 23 -2.20 -11.50 9.36
CA ASP A 23 -3.31 -11.20 8.48
C ASP A 23 -2.94 -11.35 6.99
N SER A 24 -3.91 -11.80 6.21
CA SER A 24 -3.85 -11.77 4.74
C SER A 24 -4.49 -10.49 4.22
N VAL A 25 -3.80 -9.81 3.31
CA VAL A 25 -4.25 -8.59 2.65
C VAL A 25 -4.00 -8.68 1.15
N MET A 26 -4.75 -7.91 0.38
CA MET A 26 -4.42 -7.63 -1.02
C MET A 26 -3.98 -6.18 -1.14
N VAL A 27 -2.96 -5.92 -1.95
CA VAL A 27 -2.42 -4.57 -2.13
C VAL A 27 -2.40 -4.26 -3.62
N HIS A 28 -2.93 -3.10 -3.98
CA HIS A 28 -2.78 -2.49 -5.30
C HIS A 28 -2.04 -1.17 -5.13
N GLY A 29 -0.97 -0.99 -5.89
CA GLY A 29 -0.12 0.19 -5.84
C GLY A 29 1.05 0.05 -6.81
N GLU A 30 1.95 1.02 -6.79
CA GLU A 30 3.14 1.02 -7.65
C GLU A 30 4.34 0.49 -6.89
N TYR A 31 5.09 -0.44 -7.50
CA TYR A 31 6.39 -0.84 -6.97
C TYR A 31 7.47 0.14 -7.40
N VAL A 32 8.10 0.79 -6.43
CA VAL A 32 9.18 1.75 -6.62
C VAL A 32 10.50 1.11 -6.16
N TRP A 33 11.46 0.97 -7.07
CA TRP A 33 12.78 0.42 -6.77
C TRP A 33 13.66 1.40 -5.98
N ASN A 34 14.41 0.89 -5.02
CA ASN A 34 15.47 1.61 -4.30
C ASN A 34 16.56 0.64 -3.80
N ASP A 35 17.65 1.18 -3.27
CA ASP A 35 18.80 0.40 -2.75
C ASP A 35 18.45 -0.46 -1.50
N GLN A 36 17.22 -0.37 -0.99
CA GLN A 36 16.70 -1.16 0.14
C GLN A 36 15.78 -2.31 -0.30
N GLY A 37 15.63 -2.57 -1.60
CA GLY A 37 14.79 -3.64 -2.15
C GLY A 37 13.38 -3.19 -2.57
N GLY A 38 13.16 -1.88 -2.62
CA GLY A 38 11.93 -1.26 -3.10
C GLY A 38 10.76 -1.27 -2.12
N LEU A 39 9.69 -0.56 -2.49
CA LEU A 39 8.46 -0.46 -1.72
C LEU A 39 7.25 -0.36 -2.66
N ILE A 40 6.07 -0.72 -2.16
CA ILE A 40 4.80 -0.45 -2.84
C ILE A 40 4.24 0.87 -2.31
N HIS A 41 4.15 1.88 -3.17
CA HIS A 41 3.55 3.18 -2.89
C HIS A 41 2.21 3.34 -3.61
N PHE A 42 1.63 4.54 -3.55
CA PHE A 42 0.35 4.86 -4.18
C PHE A 42 -0.75 3.88 -3.78
N THR A 43 -0.75 3.39 -2.54
CA THR A 43 -1.82 2.54 -1.97
C THR A 43 -3.04 3.36 -1.51
N HIS A 44 -3.23 4.53 -2.13
CA HIS A 44 -4.23 5.54 -1.80
C HIS A 44 -4.62 6.30 -3.07
N HIS A 45 -5.65 7.14 -2.98
CA HIS A 45 -6.01 8.03 -4.08
C HIS A 45 -5.01 9.20 -4.21
N ASP A 46 -4.49 9.45 -5.41
CA ASP A 46 -3.68 10.64 -5.69
C ASP A 46 -4.57 11.91 -5.71
N PRO A 47 -4.38 12.88 -4.79
CA PRO A 47 -5.18 14.11 -4.77
C PRO A 47 -4.98 15.00 -6.00
N ALA A 48 -3.88 14.84 -6.73
CA ALA A 48 -3.51 15.65 -7.91
C ALA A 48 -3.88 14.99 -9.26
N PRO A 49 -4.77 14.00 -9.25
CA PRO A 49 -4.89 12.83 -10.17
C PRO A 49 -3.84 12.73 -11.29
N ALA A 50 -2.56 12.82 -10.95
CA ALA A 50 -1.45 12.73 -11.89
C ALA A 50 -0.95 11.28 -12.04
N HIS A 51 -1.22 10.44 -11.03
CA HIS A 51 -0.82 9.05 -10.97
C HIS A 51 -2.00 8.11 -10.68
N GLU A 52 -1.91 6.85 -11.12
CA GLU A 52 -2.88 5.82 -10.72
C GLU A 52 -2.82 5.62 -9.20
N GLY A 53 -3.96 5.74 -8.54
CA GLY A 53 -4.09 5.43 -7.13
C GLY A 53 -4.24 3.93 -6.88
N GLY A 54 -4.26 3.55 -5.61
CA GLY A 54 -4.32 2.16 -5.19
C GLY A 54 -5.04 2.00 -3.86
N TRP A 55 -4.89 0.82 -3.26
CA TRP A 55 -5.63 0.46 -2.07
C TRP A 55 -5.00 -0.73 -1.35
N ILE A 56 -5.33 -0.86 -0.07
CA ILE A 56 -5.15 -2.09 0.71
C ILE A 56 -6.54 -2.69 0.94
N ASP A 57 -6.77 -3.93 0.54
CA ASP A 57 -7.98 -4.68 0.87
C ASP A 57 -7.69 -5.58 2.07
N PHE A 58 -8.48 -5.37 3.12
CA PHE A 58 -8.49 -6.22 4.29
C PHE A 58 -9.92 -6.69 4.54
N LYS A 59 -10.14 -8.00 4.41
CA LYS A 59 -11.44 -8.67 4.63
C LYS A 59 -12.57 -8.08 3.76
N GLY A 60 -12.27 -7.70 2.52
CA GLY A 60 -13.23 -7.13 1.57
C GLY A 60 -13.52 -5.64 1.77
N VAL A 61 -12.79 -4.98 2.68
CA VAL A 61 -12.85 -3.53 2.87
C VAL A 61 -11.59 -2.91 2.28
N ARG A 62 -11.77 -1.97 1.36
CA ARG A 62 -10.67 -1.22 0.73
C ARG A 62 -10.36 0.06 1.51
N TYR A 63 -9.09 0.23 1.82
CA TYR A 63 -8.49 1.41 2.45
C TYR A 63 -7.62 2.10 1.40
N GLN A 64 -7.93 3.37 1.12
CA GLN A 64 -7.23 4.24 0.19
C GLN A 64 -7.28 5.68 0.67
#